data_AF-K1MKM6-F1
#
_entry.id   AF-K1MKM6-F1
#
_cell.length_a   1.000
_cell.length_b   1.000
_cell.length_c   1.000
_cell.angle_alpha   90.00
_cell.angle_beta   90.00
_cell.angle_gamma   90.00
#
_symmetry.space_group_name_H-M   'P 1'
#
loop_
_entity.id
_entity.type
_entity.pdbx_description
1 polymer ?
#
loop_
_entity_poly.entity_id
_entity_poly.type
_entity_poly.pdbx_seq_one_letter_code
_entity_poly.pdbx_strand_id
1 'polypeptide(L)'
;MVLIAAFGIAWSYANQYKTDGVSAGIVSAAVFFILTPSIMSGDKVPVEGFPYTYLGSRGLFVAIIFGLLSAWIFQWFINHNIQIKMPATVPPAVAKSFSALIPGAAVIAIAGCVYWLFAWIGWGNIHDVIMNILAKPLGALGDTLIGTLVSIILLSLF
;
A
#
# COMPACT_ATOMS: atom_id res chain seq x y z
N MET A 1 12.55 3.95 -0.92
CA MET A 1 12.05 3.38 -2.20
C MET A 1 10.63 2.83 -2.06
N VAL A 2 10.34 1.97 -1.08
CA VAL A 2 9.01 1.34 -0.93
C VAL A 2 7.87 2.35 -0.71
N LEU A 3 8.06 3.38 0.13
CA LEU A 3 7.04 4.41 0.31
C LEU A 3 6.73 5.17 -0.99
N ILE A 4 7.76 5.42 -1.80
CA ILE A 4 7.61 6.06 -3.12
C ILE A 4 6.89 5.11 -4.07
N ALA A 5 7.18 3.80 -4.01
CA ALA A 5 6.46 2.80 -4.79
C ALA A 5 4.99 2.69 -4.37
N ALA A 6 4.68 2.62 -3.08
CA ALA A 6 3.30 2.59 -2.55
C ALA A 6 2.51 3.81 -3.04
N PHE A 7 3.11 5.00 -2.92
CA PHE A 7 2.52 6.24 -3.43
C PHE A 7 2.34 6.19 -4.96
N GLY A 8 3.39 5.86 -5.69
CA GLY A 8 3.41 5.90 -7.16
C GLY A 8 2.45 4.91 -7.80
N ILE A 9 2.32 3.71 -7.22
CA ILE A 9 1.40 2.67 -7.69
C ILE A 9 -0.05 3.12 -7.49
N ALA A 10 -0.39 3.60 -6.30
CA ALA A 10 -1.74 4.09 -6.03
C ALA A 10 -2.07 5.35 -6.85
N TRP A 11 -1.12 6.27 -6.98
CA TRP A 11 -1.24 7.47 -7.81
C TRP A 11 -1.51 7.11 -9.27
N SER A 12 -0.69 6.21 -9.85
CA SER A 12 -0.85 5.76 -11.23
C SER A 12 -2.20 5.07 -11.44
N TYR A 13 -2.59 4.19 -10.52
CA TYR A 13 -3.87 3.48 -10.57
C TYR A 13 -5.04 4.47 -10.56
N ALA A 14 -5.11 5.36 -9.58
CA ALA A 14 -6.19 6.34 -9.46
C ALA A 14 -6.27 7.28 -10.68
N ASN A 15 -5.12 7.65 -11.25
CA ASN A 15 -5.05 8.53 -12.42
C ASN A 15 -5.56 7.85 -13.70
N GLN A 16 -5.34 6.54 -13.87
CA GLN A 16 -5.92 5.75 -14.97
C GLN A 16 -7.46 5.80 -14.96
N TYR A 17 -8.05 5.91 -13.77
CA TYR A 17 -9.49 6.01 -13.60
C TYR A 17 -10.02 7.43 -13.40
N LYS A 18 -9.20 8.46 -13.69
CA LYS A 18 -9.58 9.88 -13.59
C LYS A 18 -10.07 10.31 -12.19
N THR A 19 -9.53 9.67 -11.14
CA THR A 19 -9.77 10.04 -9.74
C THR A 19 -8.57 10.78 -9.15
N ASP A 20 -8.68 11.27 -7.90
CA ASP A 20 -7.60 12.03 -7.27
C ASP A 20 -6.39 11.15 -6.91
N GLY A 21 -5.41 11.12 -7.82
CA GLY A 21 -4.20 10.33 -7.66
C GLY A 21 -3.32 10.77 -6.50
N VAL A 22 -3.27 12.07 -6.17
CA VAL A 22 -2.43 12.55 -5.05
C VAL A 22 -3.01 12.07 -3.74
N SER A 23 -4.33 12.22 -3.54
CA SER A 23 -5.01 11.70 -2.35
C SER A 23 -4.86 10.18 -2.24
N ALA A 24 -5.10 9.43 -3.31
CA ALA A 24 -4.93 7.97 -3.30
C ALA A 24 -3.49 7.54 -2.96
N GLY A 25 -2.49 8.24 -3.50
CA GLY A 25 -1.08 8.01 -3.19
C GLY A 25 -0.72 8.24 -1.73
N ILE A 26 -1.20 9.35 -1.14
CA ILE A 26 -0.96 9.66 0.28
C ILE A 26 -1.63 8.62 1.19
N VAL A 27 -2.88 8.23 0.87
CA VAL A 27 -3.62 7.20 1.62
C VAL A 27 -2.89 5.86 1.56
N SER A 28 -2.39 5.46 0.40
CA SER A 28 -1.58 4.24 0.24
C SER A 28 -0.31 4.24 1.10
N ALA A 29 0.39 5.38 1.15
CA ALA A 29 1.56 5.52 2.03
C ALA A 29 1.17 5.40 3.52
N ALA A 30 0.04 5.99 3.94
CA ALA A 30 -0.48 5.84 5.30
C ALA A 30 -0.86 4.37 5.62
N VAL A 31 -1.49 3.67 4.68
CA VAL A 31 -1.79 2.24 4.80
C VAL A 31 -0.52 1.43 5.02
N PHE A 32 0.56 1.73 4.29
CA PHE A 32 1.83 1.06 4.48
C PHE A 32 2.37 1.25 5.90
N PHE A 33 2.29 2.46 6.46
CA PHE A 33 2.69 2.69 7.85
C PHE A 33 1.86 1.90 8.85
N ILE A 34 0.54 1.82 8.66
CA ILE A 34 -0.37 1.08 9.54
C ILE A 34 -0.10 -0.42 9.53
N LEU A 35 0.20 -0.98 8.35
CA LEU A 35 0.46 -2.41 8.19
C LEU A 35 1.86 -2.82 8.67
N THR A 36 2.77 -1.85 8.80
CA THR A 36 4.14 -2.11 9.25
C THR A 36 4.19 -2.11 10.77
N PRO A 37 4.68 -3.18 11.41
CA PRO A 37 4.65 -3.28 12.85
C PRO A 37 5.67 -2.30 13.44
N SER A 38 5.35 -1.69 14.58
CA SER A 38 6.35 -0.97 15.35
C SER A 38 7.30 -1.96 16.03
N ILE A 39 8.58 -1.60 16.12
CA ILE A 39 9.51 -2.29 17.01
C ILE A 39 9.29 -1.74 18.41
N MET A 40 9.10 -2.63 19.39
CA MET A 40 9.17 -2.28 20.80
C MET A 40 10.49 -2.82 21.34
N SER A 41 11.38 -1.94 21.76
CA SER A 41 12.63 -2.32 22.42
C SER A 41 12.77 -1.57 23.74
N GLY A 42 12.89 -2.30 24.84
CA GLY A 42 13.17 -1.76 26.17
C GLY A 42 12.38 -2.43 27.30
N ASP A 43 13.08 -2.99 28.28
CA ASP A 43 12.48 -3.63 29.47
C ASP A 43 11.81 -2.65 30.45
N LYS A 44 12.02 -1.32 30.31
CA LYS A 44 11.53 -0.31 31.27
C LYS A 44 10.93 0.96 30.66
N VAL A 45 11.18 1.25 29.38
CA VAL A 45 10.51 2.30 28.60
C VAL A 45 10.33 1.74 27.19
N PRO A 46 9.11 1.52 26.70
CA PRO A 46 8.92 1.04 25.34
C PRO A 46 9.39 2.13 24.37
N VAL A 47 10.54 1.92 23.74
CA VAL A 47 10.96 2.74 22.61
C VAL A 47 10.24 2.19 21.38
N GLU A 48 9.18 2.88 20.97
CA GLU A 48 8.50 2.60 19.71
C GLU A 48 9.36 3.14 18.56
N GLY A 49 9.81 2.24 17.69
CA GLY A 49 10.56 2.60 16.49
C GLY A 49 9.89 2.06 15.22
N PHE A 50 10.26 2.65 14.09
CA PHE A 50 9.87 2.12 12.78
C PHE A 50 10.96 1.19 12.24
N PRO A 51 10.65 -0.09 11.93
CA PRO A 51 11.63 -1.02 11.37
C PRO A 51 12.06 -0.62 9.96
N TYR A 52 13.37 -0.33 9.79
CA TYR A 52 13.94 -0.02 8.48
C TYR A 52 13.98 -1.21 7.50
N THR A 53 13.85 -2.44 7.99
CA THR A 53 13.90 -3.67 7.18
C THR A 53 12.78 -3.74 6.14
N TYR A 54 11.60 -3.22 6.46
CA TYR A 54 10.45 -3.21 5.56
C TYR A 54 10.47 -2.05 4.55
N LEU A 55 11.37 -1.08 4.70
CA LEU A 55 11.54 0.00 3.71
C LEU A 55 12.39 -0.43 2.49
N GLY A 56 12.95 -1.64 2.53
CA GLY A 56 13.69 -2.29 1.44
C GLY A 56 12.85 -3.30 0.64
N SER A 57 13.48 -4.29 0.01
CA SER A 57 12.80 -5.27 -0.85
C SER A 57 11.67 -6.05 -0.17
N ARG A 58 11.77 -6.27 1.15
CA ARG A 58 10.76 -7.02 1.93
C ARG A 58 9.38 -6.36 1.92
N GLY A 59 9.32 -5.03 1.95
CA GLY A 59 8.04 -4.31 1.92
C GLY A 59 7.54 -3.97 0.52
N LEU A 60 8.30 -4.27 -0.54
CA LEU A 60 7.92 -3.89 -1.91
C LEU A 60 6.64 -4.60 -2.36
N PHE A 61 6.53 -5.90 -2.11
CA PHE A 61 5.31 -6.66 -2.46
C PHE A 61 4.09 -6.17 -1.68
N VAL A 62 4.26 -5.82 -0.41
CA VAL A 62 3.19 -5.22 0.40
C VAL A 62 2.76 -3.88 -0.19
N ALA A 63 3.72 -3.02 -0.54
CA ALA A 63 3.44 -1.73 -1.19
C ALA A 63 2.72 -1.88 -2.54
N ILE A 64 3.05 -2.91 -3.34
CA ILE A 64 2.35 -3.20 -4.59
C ILE A 64 0.91 -3.61 -4.31
N ILE A 65 0.71 -4.63 -3.48
CA ILE A 65 -0.62 -5.21 -3.22
C ILE A 65 -1.53 -4.19 -2.55
N PHE A 66 -1.08 -3.62 -1.44
CA PHE A 66 -1.88 -2.66 -0.68
C PHE A 66 -1.92 -1.28 -1.32
N GLY A 67 -0.96 -0.92 -2.17
CA GLY A 67 -1.06 0.28 -3.00
C GLY A 67 -2.15 0.17 -4.06
N LEU A 68 -2.24 -0.97 -4.74
CA LEU A 68 -3.34 -1.23 -5.69
C LEU A 68 -4.68 -1.35 -4.98
N LEU A 69 -4.74 -2.10 -3.88
CA LEU A 69 -5.98 -2.34 -3.14
C LEU A 69 -6.51 -1.05 -2.50
N SER A 70 -5.64 -0.23 -1.89
CA SER A 70 -6.04 1.08 -1.34
C SER A 70 -6.58 2.01 -2.42
N ALA A 71 -5.93 2.09 -3.58
CA ALA A 71 -6.38 2.91 -4.69
C ALA A 71 -7.70 2.40 -5.29
N TRP A 72 -7.87 1.08 -5.41
CA TRP A 72 -9.12 0.47 -5.88
C TRP A 72 -10.28 0.77 -4.94
N ILE A 73 -10.11 0.60 -3.63
CA ILE A 73 -11.14 0.95 -2.63
C ILE A 73 -11.43 2.44 -2.69
N PHE A 74 -10.40 3.29 -2.67
CA PHE A 74 -10.56 4.74 -2.76
C PHE A 74 -11.40 5.15 -3.97
N GLN A 75 -11.08 4.61 -5.14
CA GLN A 75 -11.81 4.85 -6.37
C GLN A 75 -13.26 4.34 -6.29
N TRP A 76 -13.50 3.18 -5.69
CA TRP A 76 -14.83 2.63 -5.50
C TRP A 76 -15.74 3.58 -4.71
N PHE A 77 -15.24 4.18 -3.63
CA PHE A 77 -15.99 5.18 -2.84
C PHE A 77 -16.31 6.43 -3.66
N ILE A 78 -15.34 6.94 -4.43
CA ILE A 78 -15.52 8.13 -5.28
C ILE A 78 -16.57 7.86 -6.37
N ASN A 79 -16.50 6.71 -7.05
CA ASN A 79 -17.44 6.32 -8.10
C ASN A 79 -18.88 6.19 -7.57
N HIS A 80 -19.04 5.75 -6.32
CA HIS A 80 -20.35 5.62 -5.66
C HIS A 80 -20.83 6.92 -5.00
N ASN A 81 -20.15 8.05 -5.22
CA ASN A 81 -20.48 9.35 -4.62
C ASN A 81 -20.45 9.35 -3.07
N ILE A 82 -19.72 8.43 -2.45
CA ILE A 82 -19.57 8.33 -0.99
C ILE A 82 -18.41 9.26 -0.58
N GLN A 83 -18.67 10.57 -0.64
CA GLN A 83 -17.69 11.61 -0.37
C GLN A 83 -18.37 12.84 0.24
N ILE A 84 -17.59 13.65 0.96
CA ILE A 84 -18.08 14.94 1.46
C ILE A 84 -18.13 15.91 0.27
N LYS A 85 -19.33 16.36 -0.07
CA LYS A 85 -19.56 17.30 -1.17
C LYS A 85 -19.45 18.74 -0.67
N MET A 86 -18.54 19.50 -1.26
CA MET A 86 -18.41 20.92 -0.99
C MET A 86 -19.25 21.75 -1.97
N PRO A 87 -19.84 22.89 -1.53
CA PRO A 87 -20.46 23.87 -2.43
C PRO A 87 -19.46 24.46 -3.44
N ALA A 88 -19.97 24.99 -4.55
CA ALA A 88 -19.15 25.60 -5.61
C ALA A 88 -18.32 26.81 -5.15
N THR A 89 -18.68 27.42 -4.01
CA THR A 89 -17.97 28.57 -3.42
C THR A 89 -16.61 28.19 -2.81
N VAL A 90 -16.35 26.90 -2.57
CA VAL A 90 -15.12 26.42 -1.92
C VAL A 90 -14.01 26.19 -2.96
N PRO A 91 -12.76 26.63 -2.70
CA PRO A 91 -11.63 26.40 -3.60
C PRO A 91 -11.42 24.91 -3.93
N PRO A 92 -10.99 24.58 -5.16
CA PRO A 92 -10.89 23.19 -5.63
C PRO A 92 -9.92 22.34 -4.79
N ALA A 93 -8.86 22.95 -4.24
CA ALA A 93 -7.91 22.24 -3.37
C ALA A 93 -8.57 21.76 -2.06
N VAL A 94 -9.43 22.59 -1.47
CA VAL A 94 -10.14 22.25 -0.22
C VAL A 94 -11.23 21.22 -0.50
N ALA A 95 -11.97 21.38 -1.61
CA ALA A 95 -12.98 20.41 -2.02
C ALA A 95 -12.40 18.99 -2.20
N LYS A 96 -11.22 18.88 -2.83
CA LYS A 96 -10.52 17.60 -3.00
C LYS A 96 -10.16 16.94 -1.67
N SER A 97 -9.52 17.67 -0.76
CA SER A 97 -9.13 17.14 0.55
C SER A 97 -10.31 16.59 1.35
N PHE A 98 -11.45 17.29 1.35
CA PHE A 98 -12.66 16.82 2.04
C PHE A 98 -13.36 15.67 1.30
N SER A 99 -13.38 15.69 -0.04
CA SER A 99 -13.93 14.58 -0.82
C SER A 99 -13.18 13.27 -0.58
N ALA A 100 -11.86 13.35 -0.38
CA ALA A 100 -10.99 12.23 -0.07
C ALA A 100 -11.07 11.75 1.39
N LEU A 101 -11.71 12.49 2.30
CA LEU A 101 -11.68 12.21 3.74
C LEU A 101 -12.41 10.90 4.09
N ILE A 102 -13.64 10.72 3.61
CA ILE A 102 -14.41 9.48 3.85
C ILE A 102 -13.76 8.27 3.17
N PRO A 103 -13.40 8.32 1.86
CA PRO A 103 -12.67 7.24 1.22
C PRO A 103 -11.36 6.89 1.94
N GLY A 104 -10.57 7.90 2.31
CA GLY A 104 -9.29 7.71 2.99
C GLY A 104 -9.45 7.08 4.38
N ALA A 105 -10.40 7.56 5.17
CA ALA A 105 -10.70 7.01 6.49
C ALA A 105 -11.16 5.55 6.41
N ALA A 106 -11.99 5.20 5.43
CA ALA A 106 -12.43 3.82 5.22
C ALA A 106 -11.26 2.90 4.87
N VAL A 107 -10.38 3.32 3.95
CA VAL A 107 -9.19 2.55 3.57
C VAL A 107 -8.24 2.35 4.74
N ILE A 108 -8.01 3.41 5.52
CA ILE A 108 -7.18 3.37 6.74
C ILE A 108 -7.78 2.43 7.78
N ALA A 109 -9.10 2.50 8.01
CA ALA A 109 -9.79 1.62 8.94
C ALA A 109 -9.68 0.15 8.51
N ILE A 110 -9.87 -0.14 7.21
CA ILE A 110 -9.70 -1.49 6.65
C ILE A 110 -8.27 -1.99 6.86
N ALA A 111 -7.26 -1.17 6.60
CA ALA A 111 -5.86 -1.53 6.85
C ALA A 111 -5.59 -1.82 8.33
N GLY A 112 -6.17 -1.02 9.24
CA GLY A 112 -6.11 -1.25 10.68
C GLY A 112 -6.78 -2.55 11.10
N CYS A 113 -7.95 -2.87 10.55
CA CYS A 113 -8.63 -4.14 10.77
C CYS A 113 -7.79 -5.33 10.27
N VAL A 114 -7.14 -5.20 9.11
CA VAL A 114 -6.23 -6.22 8.59
C VAL A 114 -5.05 -6.42 9.55
N TYR A 115 -4.41 -5.34 9.99
CA TYR A 115 -3.31 -5.43 10.96
C TYR A 115 -3.75 -6.12 12.27
N TRP A 116 -4.90 -5.70 12.81
CA TRP A 116 -5.47 -6.29 14.03
C TRP A 116 -5.80 -7.77 13.87
N LEU A 117 -6.37 -8.17 12.73
CA LEU A 117 -6.69 -9.57 12.43
C LEU A 117 -5.43 -10.44 12.38
N PHE A 118 -4.35 -9.96 11.76
CA PHE A 118 -3.07 -10.69 11.72
C PHE A 118 -2.47 -10.86 13.11
N ALA A 119 -2.56 -9.82 13.95
CA ALA A 119 -2.13 -9.88 15.34
C ALA A 119 -2.97 -10.88 16.16
N TRP A 120 -4.28 -10.95 15.93
CA TRP A 120 -5.18 -11.86 16.66
C TRP A 120 -5.02 -13.33 16.28
N ILE A 121 -4.84 -13.62 14.98
CA ILE A 121 -4.68 -15.00 14.48
C ILE A 121 -3.28 -15.55 14.82
N GLY A 122 -2.29 -14.69 15.11
CA GLY A 122 -0.92 -15.10 15.39
C GLY A 122 -0.13 -15.51 14.14
N TRP A 123 -0.57 -15.11 12.94
CA TRP A 123 0.14 -15.34 11.67
C TRP A 123 1.42 -14.50 11.51
N GLY A 124 1.79 -13.74 12.54
CA GLY A 124 2.93 -12.84 12.51
C GLY A 124 2.62 -11.61 11.66
N ASN A 125 3.68 -11.03 11.08
CA ASN A 125 3.54 -9.79 10.35
C ASN A 125 3.11 -10.00 8.89
N ILE A 126 2.27 -9.09 8.38
CA ILE A 126 1.79 -9.16 6.99
C ILE A 126 2.92 -9.11 5.97
N HIS A 127 4.01 -8.39 6.26
CA HIS A 127 5.19 -8.35 5.42
C HIS A 127 5.87 -9.71 5.34
N ASP A 128 5.97 -10.45 6.45
CA ASP A 128 6.57 -11.78 6.47
C ASP A 128 5.70 -12.81 5.74
N VAL A 129 4.37 -12.74 5.92
CA VAL A 129 3.43 -13.62 5.23
C VAL A 129 3.52 -13.44 3.73
N ILE A 130 3.47 -12.18 3.25
CA ILE A 130 3.60 -11.86 1.82
C ILE A 130 4.99 -12.25 1.31
N MET A 131 6.03 -12.06 2.12
CA MET A 131 7.39 -12.44 1.74
C MET A 131 7.52 -13.96 1.55
N ASN A 132 6.89 -14.75 2.41
CA ASN A 132 6.94 -16.21 2.33
C ASN A 132 6.09 -16.78 1.19
N ILE A 133 4.90 -16.23 0.98
CA ILE A 133 3.94 -16.76 0.00
C ILE A 133 4.25 -16.28 -1.42
N LEU A 134 4.73 -15.03 -1.59
CA LEU A 134 4.92 -14.43 -2.91
C LEU A 134 6.39 -14.13 -3.20
N ALA A 135 7.08 -13.39 -2.33
CA ALA A 135 8.41 -12.88 -2.67
C ALA A 135 9.45 -14.01 -2.83
N LYS A 136 9.46 -15.00 -1.93
CA LYS A 136 10.38 -16.14 -1.99
C LYS A 136 10.21 -17.01 -3.25
N PRO A 137 9.00 -17.50 -3.59
CA PRO A 137 8.86 -18.33 -4.79
C PRO A 137 9.13 -17.54 -6.09
N LEU A 138 8.69 -16.29 -6.19
CA LEU A 138 8.99 -15.46 -7.37
C LEU A 138 10.50 -15.15 -7.46
N GLY A 139 11.15 -14.89 -6.33
CA GLY A 139 12.60 -14.70 -6.27
C GLY A 139 13.34 -15.95 -6.72
N ALA A 140 12.94 -17.12 -6.22
CA ALA A 140 13.53 -18.39 -6.62
C ALA A 140 13.37 -18.69 -8.12
N LEU A 141 12.25 -18.29 -8.73
CA LEU A 141 12.08 -18.39 -10.19
C LEU A 141 13.05 -17.46 -10.93
N GLY A 142 13.17 -16.20 -10.50
CA GLY A 142 14.06 -15.21 -11.12
C GLY A 142 15.55 -15.54 -10.98
N ASP A 143 15.96 -16.10 -9.84
CA ASP A 143 17.36 -16.43 -9.53
C ASP A 143 17.84 -17.73 -10.21
N THR A 144 16.96 -18.46 -10.90
CA THR A 144 17.35 -19.64 -11.67
C THR A 144 17.89 -19.26 -13.05
N LEU A 145 18.87 -20.02 -13.54
CA LEU A 145 19.40 -19.87 -14.91
C LEU A 145 18.27 -19.95 -15.95
N ILE A 146 17.34 -20.89 -15.77
CA ILE A 146 16.18 -21.06 -16.67
C ILE A 146 15.28 -19.82 -16.61
N GLY A 147 14.95 -19.31 -15.42
CA GLY A 147 14.12 -18.11 -15.26
C GLY A 147 14.76 -16.86 -15.88
N THR A 148 16.07 -16.71 -15.74
CA THR A 148 16.83 -15.62 -16.37
C THR A 148 16.81 -15.75 -17.89
N LEU A 149 17.07 -16.95 -18.44
CA LEU A 149 17.05 -17.19 -19.88
C LEU A 149 15.67 -16.92 -20.49
N VAL A 150 14.60 -17.41 -19.86
CA VAL A 150 13.21 -17.15 -20.29
C VAL A 150 12.91 -15.65 -20.28
N SER A 151 13.33 -14.93 -19.23
CA SER A 151 13.14 -13.47 -19.13
C SER A 151 13.84 -12.72 -20.26
N ILE A 152 15.09 -13.08 -20.57
CA ILE A 152 15.86 -12.46 -21.67
C ILE A 152 15.23 -12.75 -23.03
N ILE A 153 14.78 -13.99 -23.26
CA ILE A 153 14.11 -14.36 -24.51
C ILE A 153 12.84 -13.53 -24.70
N LEU A 154 11.99 -13.43 -23.66
CA LEU A 154 10.78 -12.61 -23.70
C LEU A 154 11.09 -11.13 -23.95
N LEU A 155 12.12 -10.57 -23.30
CA LEU A 155 12.56 -9.19 -23.51
C LEU A 155 13.06 -8.93 -24.94
N SER A 156 13.64 -9.92 -25.61
CA SER A 156 14.12 -9.77 -26.99
C SER A 156 13.05 -9.96 -28.06
N LEU A 157 11.89 -10.51 -27.69
CA LEU A 157 10.80 -10.86 -28.62
C LEU A 157 9.77 -9.72 -28.79
N PHE A 158 9.76 -8.76 -27.87
CA PHE A 158 8.91 -7.57 -27.84
C PHE A 158 9.78 -6.31 -27.97
#